data_AF-A0A7C0UKU8-F1
#
_entry.id   AF-A0A7C0UKU8-F1
#
_cell.length_a   1.000
_cell.length_b   1.000
_cell.length_c   1.000
_cell.angle_alpha   90.00
_cell.angle_beta   90.00
_cell.angle_gamma   90.00
#
_symmetry.space_group_name_H-M   'P 1'
#
loop_
_entity.id
_entity.type
_entity.pdbx_description
1 polymer ?
#
loop_
_entity_poly.entity_id
_entity_poly.type
_entity_poly.pdbx_seq_one_letter_code
_entity_poly.pdbx_strand_id
1 'polypeptide(L)' 'MNIIGHRKIFLSISGILVIASIIAVVVFGLKPGIDFVGGTLWQLRLTQTNADGTRINADLIKNFFEEELAVKNITIYPS' A
#
# COMPACT_ATOMS: atom_id res chain seq x y z
N MET A 1 -39.19 8.08 -19.49
CA MET A 1 -38.03 8.83 -18.94
C MET A 1 -37.07 9.14 -20.08
N ASN A 2 -36.90 10.42 -20.45
CA ASN A 2 -36.08 10.79 -21.61
C ASN A 2 -34.63 11.06 -21.20
N ILE A 3 -33.84 9.98 -21.09
CA ILE A 3 -32.43 10.03 -20.68
C ILE A 3 -31.59 10.80 -21.71
N ILE A 4 -31.92 10.69 -23.00
CA ILE A 4 -31.22 11.32 -24.11
C ILE A 4 -31.41 12.84 -24.14
N GLY A 5 -32.55 13.35 -23.66
CA GLY A 5 -32.84 14.77 -23.53
C GLY A 5 -31.99 15.49 -22.47
N HIS A 6 -31.67 14.81 -21.37
CA HIS A 6 -30.88 15.37 -20.26
C HIS A 6 -29.39 15.01 -20.31
N ARG A 7 -28.92 14.37 -21.39
CA ARG A 7 -27.54 13.88 -21.53
C ARG A 7 -26.47 14.94 -21.20
N LYS A 8 -26.73 16.20 -21.52
CA LYS A 8 -25.79 17.30 -21.27
C LYS A 8 -25.59 17.55 -19.77
N ILE A 9 -26.63 17.43 -18.96
CA ILE A 9 -26.53 17.63 -17.50
C ILE A 9 -25.66 16.54 -16.89
N PHE A 10 -25.96 15.28 -17.19
CA PHE A 10 -25.18 14.15 -16.70
C PHE A 10 -23.73 14.20 -17.20
N LEU A 11 -23.51 14.51 -18.48
CA LEU A 11 -22.16 14.63 -19.04
C LEU A 11 -21.36 15.77 -18.40
N SER A 12 -21.99 16.92 -18.14
CA SER A 12 -21.33 18.04 -17.47
C SER A 12 -20.95 17.70 -16.03
N ILE A 13 -21.85 17.06 -15.27
CA ILE A 13 -21.56 16.63 -13.89
C ILE A 13 -20.40 15.62 -13.88
N SER A 14 -20.43 14.62 -14.76
CA SER A 14 -19.34 13.65 -14.90
C SER A 14 -18.03 14.33 -15.29
N GLY A 15 -18.06 15.27 -16.24
CA GLY A 15 -16.88 16.03 -16.66
C GLY A 15 -16.27 16.84 -15.51
N ILE A 16 -17.10 17.54 -14.73
CA ILE A 16 -16.65 18.28 -13.54
C ILE A 16 -16.03 17.33 -12.52
N LEU A 17 -16.64 16.18 -12.27
CA LEU A 17 -16.13 15.19 -11.32
C LEU A 17 -14.76 14.63 -11.75
N VAL A 18 -14.58 14.37 -13.05
CA VAL A 18 -13.29 13.92 -13.61
C VAL A 18 -12.23 15.02 -13.50
N ILE A 19 -12.57 16.27 -13.78
CA ILE A 19 -11.62 17.38 -13.62
C ILE A 19 -11.23 17.53 -12.15
N ALA A 20 -12.20 17.46 -11.24
CA ALA A 20 -11.95 17.54 -9.80
C ALA A 20 -11.06 16.38 -9.31
N SER A 21 -11.25 15.16 -9.82
CA SER A 21 -10.40 14.02 -9.45
C SER A 21 -8.97 14.17 -9.96
N ILE A 22 -8.79 14.67 -11.19
CA ILE A 22 -7.45 14.98 -11.73
C ILE A 22 -6.77 16.05 -10.88
N ILE A 23 -7.48 17.13 -10.54
CA ILE A 23 -6.93 18.20 -9.68
C ILE A 23 -6.53 17.63 -8.32
N ALA A 24 -7.36 16.78 -7.71
CA ALA A 24 -7.04 16.15 -6.45
C ALA A 24 -5.76 15.30 -6.54
N VAL A 25 -5.61 14.50 -7.59
CA VAL A 25 -4.39 13.70 -7.83
C VAL A 25 -3.15 14.60 -7.99
N VAL A 26 -3.26 15.71 -8.72
CA VAL A 26 -2.13 16.63 -8.93
C VAL A 26 -1.75 17.39 -7.66
N VAL A 27 -2.72 17.86 -6.87
CA VAL A 27 -2.47 18.68 -5.67
C VAL A 27 -2.03 17.83 -4.48
N PHE A 28 -2.70 16.71 -4.23
CA PHE A 28 -2.40 15.85 -3.08
C PHE A 28 -1.32 14.81 -3.39
N GLY A 29 -1.08 14.53 -4.67
CA GLY A 29 -0.19 13.46 -5.11
C GLY A 29 -0.78 12.07 -4.84
N LEU A 30 -0.11 11.06 -5.37
CA LEU A 30 -0.33 9.67 -5.02
C LEU A 30 0.79 9.22 -4.09
N LYS A 31 0.50 8.27 -3.18
CA LYS A 31 1.54 7.58 -2.40
C LYS A 31 2.04 6.41 -3.24
N PRO A 32 3.21 6.50 -3.90
CA PRO A 32 3.70 5.42 -4.74
C PRO A 32 3.96 4.16 -3.90
N GLY A 33 3.46 3.02 -4.39
CA GLY A 33 3.73 1.71 -3.79
C GLY A 33 5.18 1.25 -4.06
N ILE A 34 5.56 0.12 -3.46
CA ILE A 34 6.91 -0.46 -3.59
C ILE A 34 7.33 -0.69 -5.05
N ASP A 35 6.37 -0.96 -5.94
CA ASP A 35 6.62 -1.19 -7.37
C ASP A 35 7.12 0.06 -8.10
N PHE A 36 6.88 1.26 -7.56
CA PHE A 36 7.24 2.54 -8.17
C PHE A 36 8.41 3.24 -7.48
N VAL A 37 8.61 3.02 -6.18
CA VAL A 37 9.74 3.62 -5.41
C VAL A 37 10.96 2.70 -5.40
N GLY A 38 10.78 1.42 -5.71
CA GLY A 38 11.79 0.40 -5.49
C GLY A 38 11.84 -0.03 -4.03
N GLY A 39 12.40 -1.21 -3.79
CA GLY A 39 12.46 -1.83 -2.46
C GLY A 39 12.48 -3.33 -2.56
N THR A 40 12.33 -4.01 -1.42
CA THR A 40 12.29 -5.47 -1.37
C THR A 40 11.16 -5.92 -0.45
N LEU A 41 10.29 -6.78 -0.96
CA LEU A 41 9.24 -7.42 -0.18
C LEU A 41 9.70 -8.82 0.23
N TRP A 42 9.76 -9.07 1.53
CA TRP A 42 10.04 -10.40 2.08
C TRP A 42 8.74 -11.00 2.62
N GLN A 43 8.43 -12.23 2.21
CA GLN A 43 7.30 -12.99 2.76
C GLN A 43 7.86 -14.18 3.53
N LEU A 44 7.68 -14.15 4.85
CA LEU A 44 8.19 -15.17 5.75
C LEU A 44 6.99 -15.97 6.29
N ARG A 45 7.03 -17.29 6.15
CA ARG A 45 6.10 -18.19 6.83
C ARG A 45 6.80 -18.76 8.06
N LEU A 46 6.33 -18.37 9.23
CA LEU A 46 6.87 -18.88 10.49
C LEU A 46 6.18 -20.20 10.84
N THR A 47 6.95 -21.29 10.88
CA THR A 47 6.48 -22.56 11.42
C THR A 47 6.66 -22.52 12.93
N GLN A 48 5.61 -22.80 13.70
CA GLN A 48 5.60 -22.64 15.18
C GLN A 48 6.50 -23.60 15.97
N THR A 49 7.26 -24.47 15.30
CA THR A 49 8.01 -25.54 15.95
C THR A 49 9.50 -25.34 15.75
N ASN A 50 10.11 -24.49 16.58
CA ASN A 50 11.52 -24.60 16.90
C ASN A 50 11.65 -25.47 18.14
N ALA A 51 12.59 -26.42 18.13
CA ALA A 51 12.80 -27.41 19.18
C ALA A 51 13.14 -26.79 20.56
N ASP A 52 13.57 -25.53 20.60
CA ASP A 52 13.96 -24.79 21.81
C ASP A 52 12.83 -23.94 22.43
N GLY A 53 11.58 -24.03 21.95
CA GLY A 53 10.45 -23.28 22.51
C GLY A 53 10.52 -21.76 22.31
N THR A 54 11.51 -21.26 21.56
CA THR A 54 11.62 -19.85 21.19
C THR A 54 10.50 -19.47 20.23
N ARG A 55 9.60 -18.60 20.69
CA ARG A 55 8.54 -18.03 19.86
C ARG A 55 9.16 -17.00 18.93
N ILE A 56 9.15 -17.24 17.62
CA ILE A 56 9.53 -16.21 16.65
C ILE A 56 8.44 -15.12 16.68
N ASN A 57 8.77 -13.96 17.24
CA ASN A 57 7.92 -12.78 17.27
C ASN A 57 8.42 -11.73 16.26
N ALA A 58 7.63 -10.68 16.07
CA ALA A 58 7.97 -9.57 15.19
C ALA A 58 9.26 -8.85 15.63
N ASP A 59 9.55 -8.81 16.93
CA ASP A 59 10.72 -8.13 17.48
C ASP A 59 12.03 -8.84 17.12
N LEU A 60 12.08 -10.17 17.21
CA LEU A 60 13.25 -10.95 16.78
C LEU A 60 13.53 -10.78 15.28
N ILE A 61 12.47 -10.77 14.46
CA ILE A 61 12.60 -10.52 13.02
C ILE A 61 13.13 -9.12 12.78
N LYS A 62 12.57 -8.11 13.45
CA LYS A 62 13.00 -6.72 13.32
C LYS A 62 14.49 -6.58 13.68
N ASN A 63 14.91 -7.13 14.81
CA ASN A 63 16.30 -7.07 15.27
C ASN A 63 17.24 -7.75 14.28
N PHE A 64 16.87 -8.91 13.72
CA PHE A 64 17.67 -9.57 12.69
C PHE A 64 17.90 -8.68 11.46
N PHE A 65 16.85 -8.02 10.95
CA PHE A 65 17.01 -7.14 9.79
C PHE A 65 17.79 -5.86 10.12
N GLU A 66 17.65 -5.30 11.32
CA GLU A 66 18.34 -4.07 11.72
C GLU A 66 19.81 -4.29 12.10
N GLU A 67 20.11 -5.34 12.86
CA GLU A 67 21.45 -5.60 13.43
C GLU A 67 22.35 -6.40 12.50
N GLU A 68 21.83 -7.47 11.88
CA GLU A 68 22.64 -8.36 11.04
C GLU A 68 22.69 -7.90 9.58
N LEU A 69 21.56 -7.42 9.05
CA LEU A 69 21.45 -7.01 7.65
C LEU A 69 21.58 -5.50 7.43
N ALA A 70 21.73 -4.71 8.50
CA ALA A 70 21.81 -3.25 8.46
C ALA A 70 20.64 -2.58 7.69
N VAL A 71 19.48 -3.24 7.60
CA VAL A 71 18.28 -2.73 6.93
C VAL A 71 17.49 -1.89 7.93
N LYS A 72 17.43 -0.57 7.67
CA LYS A 72 16.68 0.38 8.49
C LYS A 72 15.27 0.57 7.95
N ASN A 73 14.32 0.92 8.84
CA ASN A 73 12.92 1.24 8.51
C ASN A 73 12.10 0.06 7.94
N ILE A 74 12.31 -1.15 8.47
CA ILE A 74 11.50 -2.30 8.09
C ILE A 74 10.04 -2.12 8.55
N THR A 75 9.09 -2.41 7.65
CA THR A 75 7.66 -2.45 7.97
C THR A 75 7.22 -3.91 7.98
N ILE A 76 6.68 -4.37 9.12
CA ILE A 76 6.24 -5.76 9.30
C ILE A 76 4.71 -5.78 9.26
N TYR A 77 4.15 -6.50 8.29
CA TYR A 77 2.72 -6.76 8.22
C TYR A 77 2.43 -8.14 8.85
N PRO A 78 1.59 -8.22 9.89
CA PRO A 78 1.15 -9.52 10.39
C PRO A 78 0.28 -10.22 9.33
N SER A 79 0.45 -11.53 9.19
CA SER A 79 -0.39 -12.39 8.34
C SER A 79 -1.79 -12.56 8.90
#